data_AF-A0A0V0SSY4-F1
#
_entry.id   AF-A0A0V0SSY4-F1
#
_cell.length_a   1.000
_cell.length_b   1.000
_cell.length_c   1.000
_cell.angle_alpha   90.00
_cell.angle_beta   90.00
_cell.angle_gamma   90.00
#
_symmetry.space_group_name_H-M   'P 1'
#
loop_
_entity.id
_entity.type
_entity.pdbx_description
1 polymer ?
#
loop_
_entity_poly.entity_id
_entity_poly.type
_entity_poly.pdbx_seq_one_letter_code
_entity_poly.pdbx_strand_id
1 'polypeptide(L)'
;LWKKGLNWDDELPSDLQKEWQIWKMELSDISDIRIPRCLIPFHGSTIKKIELHVFGDASETAYGAVVYIVVKKEDYSSISNV
;
A
#
# COMPACT_ATOMS: atom_id res chain seq x y z
N LEU A 1 19.60 2.73 -9.62
CA LEU A 1 20.73 3.07 -8.72
C LEU A 1 21.75 1.95 -8.67
N TRP A 2 21.47 0.81 -8.03
CA TRP A 2 22.44 -0.30 -7.89
C TRP A 2 23.06 -0.81 -9.20
N LYS A 3 22.28 -0.91 -10.29
CA LYS A 3 22.78 -1.30 -11.63
C LYS A 3 23.74 -0.28 -12.27
N LYS A 4 23.71 0.99 -11.85
CA LYS A 4 24.65 2.03 -12.33
C LYS A 4 25.95 2.04 -11.51
N GLY A 5 26.14 1.11 -10.58
CA GLY A 5 27.35 1.01 -9.74
C GLY A 5 27.50 2.14 -8.72
N LEU A 6 26.42 2.89 -8.44
CA LEU A 6 26.41 3.94 -7.44
C LEU A 6 26.35 3.35 -6.04
N ASN A 7 27.17 3.90 -5.14
CA ASN A 7 27.06 3.64 -3.71
C ASN A 7 25.87 4.39 -3.11
N TRP A 8 25.55 4.08 -1.85
CA TRP A 8 24.40 4.68 -1.15
C TRP A 8 24.54 6.19 -0.94
N ASP A 9 25.76 6.65 -0.69
CA ASP A 9 26.05 8.05 -0.36
C ASP A 9 26.54 8.86 -1.57
N ASP A 10 26.63 8.24 -2.75
CA ASP A 10 27.05 8.94 -3.97
C ASP A 10 25.94 9.90 -4.42
N GLU A 11 26.35 11.07 -4.90
CA GLU A 11 25.41 12.00 -5.52
C GLU A 11 24.71 11.35 -6.72
N LEU A 12 23.40 11.56 -6.80
CA LEU A 12 22.62 11.06 -7.92
C LEU A 12 23.01 11.81 -9.21
N PRO A 13 23.27 11.08 -10.31
CA PRO A 13 23.34 11.66 -11.63
C PRO A 13 22.13 12.55 -11.91
N SER A 14 22.35 13.67 -12.62
CA SER A 14 21.35 14.73 -12.79
C SER A 14 20.05 14.26 -13.44
N ASP A 15 20.12 13.27 -14.33
CA ASP A 15 18.95 12.60 -14.93
C ASP A 15 18.09 11.94 -13.86
N LEU A 16 18.70 11.13 -13.00
CA LEU A 16 18.02 10.39 -11.94
C LEU A 16 17.51 11.29 -10.82
N GLN A 17 18.27 12.34 -10.49
CA GLN A 17 17.83 13.31 -9.50
C GLN A 17 16.55 14.02 -9.96
N LYS A 18 16.48 14.38 -11.24
CA LYS A 18 15.29 15.00 -11.83
C LYS A 18 14.09 14.06 -11.79
N GLU A 19 14.26 12.80 -12.21
CA GLU A 19 13.20 11.79 -12.14
C GLU A 19 12.70 11.57 -10.70
N TRP A 20 13.63 11.50 -9.74
CA TRP A 20 13.29 11.36 -8.32
C TRP A 20 12.46 12.52 -7.80
N GLN A 21 12.79 13.76 -8.16
CA GLN A 21 12.01 14.92 -7.73
C GLN A 21 10.60 14.90 -8.33
N ILE A 22 10.47 14.51 -9.61
CA ILE A 22 9.16 14.36 -10.26
C ILE A 22 8.32 13.32 -9.52
N TRP A 23 8.86 12.11 -9.33
CA TRP A 23 8.17 11.04 -8.61
C TRP A 23 7.78 11.45 -7.18
N LYS A 24 8.66 12.17 -6.47
CA LYS A 24 8.36 12.68 -5.13
C LYS A 24 7.22 13.69 -5.13
N MET A 25 7.14 14.55 -6.15
CA MET A 25 6.05 15.51 -6.30
C MET A 25 4.72 14.79 -6.57
N GLU A 26 4.72 13.72 -7.38
CA GLU A 26 3.52 12.90 -7.64
C GLU A 26 2.94 12.23 -6.38
N LEU A 27 3.72 12.09 -5.29
CA LEU A 27 3.22 11.53 -4.03
C LEU A 27 2.07 12.35 -3.43
N SER A 28 2.00 13.66 -3.68
CA SER A 28 0.85 14.48 -3.22
C SER A 28 -0.46 14.01 -3.85
N ASP A 29 -0.38 13.54 -5.09
CA ASP A 29 -1.53 13.20 -5.91
C ASP A 29 -2.14 11.85 -5.49
N ILE A 30 -1.42 11.05 -4.71
CA ILE A 30 -1.94 9.79 -4.12
C ILE A 30 -3.22 10.06 -3.32
N SER A 31 -3.31 11.22 -2.66
CA SER A 31 -4.50 11.60 -1.88
C SER A 31 -5.77 11.76 -2.73
N ASP A 32 -5.62 11.98 -4.03
CA ASP A 32 -6.72 12.14 -4.99
C ASP A 32 -7.06 10.84 -5.73
N ILE A 33 -6.20 9.83 -5.66
CA ILE A 33 -6.45 8.53 -6.30
C ILE A 33 -7.68 7.87 -5.66
N ARG A 34 -8.63 7.46 -6.49
CA ARG A 34 -9.83 6.70 -6.09
C ARG A 34 -9.87 5.40 -6.89
N ILE A 35 -9.68 4.27 -6.20
CA ILE A 35 -9.76 2.94 -6.81
C ILE A 35 -11.03 2.26 -6.29
N PRO A 36 -12.07 2.08 -7.13
CA PRO A 36 -13.25 1.32 -6.71
C PRO A 36 -12.82 -0.14 -6.48
N ARG A 37 -12.97 -0.62 -5.24
CA ARG A 37 -12.64 -2.01 -4.87
C ARG A 37 -13.89 -2.75 -4.41
N CYS A 38 -14.08 -3.96 -4.95
CA CYS A 38 -15.07 -4.89 -4.42
C CYS A 38 -14.48 -5.59 -3.18
N LEU A 39 -14.82 -5.10 -2.00
CA LEU A 39 -14.28 -5.62 -0.73
C LEU A 39 -14.90 -6.98 -0.34
N ILE A 40 -16.09 -7.28 -0.86
CA ILE A 40 -16.85 -8.49 -0.55
C ILE A 40 -17.41 -9.11 -1.85
N PRO A 41 -16.59 -9.84 -2.62
CA PRO A 41 -16.99 -10.40 -3.91
C PRO A 41 -17.75 -11.74 -3.75
N PHE A 42 -18.69 -11.84 -2.81
CA PHE A 42 -19.35 -13.11 -2.44
C PHE A 42 -20.87 -13.01 -2.44
N HIS A 43 -21.45 -12.68 -3.60
CA HIS A 43 -22.90 -12.59 -3.76
C HIS A 43 -23.55 -13.96 -3.47
N GLY A 44 -24.59 -13.97 -2.63
CA GLY A 44 -25.34 -15.18 -2.26
C GLY A 44 -24.69 -16.09 -1.21
N SER A 45 -23.53 -15.72 -0.64
CA SER A 45 -22.92 -16.46 0.48
C SER A 45 -23.37 -15.90 1.83
N THR A 46 -23.63 -16.76 2.82
CA THR A 46 -23.82 -16.33 4.21
C THR A 46 -22.48 -15.88 4.79
N ILE A 47 -22.36 -14.58 5.07
CA ILE A 47 -21.18 -14.02 5.73
C ILE A 47 -21.34 -14.20 7.23
N LYS A 48 -20.42 -14.94 7.84
CA LYS A 48 -20.42 -15.20 9.28
C LYS A 48 -19.78 -14.06 10.05
N LYS A 49 -18.69 -13.49 9.51
CA LYS A 49 -17.94 -12.42 10.18
C LYS A 49 -17.19 -11.54 9.17
N ILE A 50 -17.09 -10.26 9.48
CA ILE A 50 -16.22 -9.31 8.80
C ILE A 50 -15.32 -8.68 9.88
N GLU A 51 -14.02 -8.63 9.63
CA GLU A 51 -13.03 -8.06 10.54
C GLU A 51 -12.15 -7.05 9.78
N LEU A 52 -11.73 -6.01 10.49
CA LEU A 52 -10.71 -5.08 10.02
C LEU A 52 -9.41 -5.39 10.75
N HIS A 53 -8.38 -5.78 10.01
CA HIS A 53 -7.06 -6.10 10.54
C HIS A 53 -6.12 -4.96 10.20
N VAL A 54 -5.50 -4.36 11.23
CA VAL A 54 -4.60 -3.21 11.06
C VAL A 54 -3.21 -3.63 11.50
N PHE A 55 -2.24 -3.39 10.63
CA PHE A 55 -0.83 -3.56 10.94
C PHE A 55 -0.18 -2.20 10.84
N GLY A 56 0.59 -1.83 11.85
CA GLY A 56 1.32 -0.57 11.88
C GLY A 56 2.79 -0.82 12.14
N ASP A 57 3.62 0.03 11.55
CA ASP A 57 5.00 0.23 11.94
C ASP A 57 5.20 1.70 12.33
N ALA A 58 5.95 1.91 13.40
CA ALA A 58 6.06 3.22 14.05
C ALA A 58 7.52 3.54 14.30
N SER A 59 7.96 4.71 13.85
CA SER A 59 9.21 5.33 14.26
C SER A 59 8.92 6.59 15.08
N GLU A 60 9.95 7.17 15.68
CA GLU A 60 9.80 8.44 16.42
C GLU A 60 9.31 9.59 15.54
N THR A 61 9.52 9.51 14.22
CA THR A 61 9.28 10.61 13.28
C THR A 61 8.17 10.33 12.27
N ALA A 62 7.71 9.08 12.16
CA ALA A 62 6.67 8.69 11.22
C ALA A 62 5.94 7.41 11.64
N TYR A 63 4.71 7.25 11.16
CA TYR A 63 3.91 6.04 11.32
C TYR A 63 3.45 5.56 9.95
N GLY A 64 3.63 4.28 9.68
CA GLY A 64 3.04 3.59 8.53
C GLY A 64 1.98 2.61 9.03
N ALA A 65 0.83 2.56 8.37
CA ALA A 65 -0.18 1.55 8.66
C ALA A 65 -0.80 1.00 7.38
N VAL A 66 -1.12 -0.29 7.41
CA VAL A 66 -1.87 -0.98 6.37
C VAL A 66 -3.08 -1.65 7.00
N VAL A 67 -4.17 -1.66 6.26
CA VAL A 67 -5.46 -2.16 6.72
C VAL A 67 -5.94 -3.25 5.78
N TYR A 68 -6.52 -4.31 6.31
CA TYR A 68 -7.07 -5.42 5.53
C TYR A 68 -8.49 -5.72 5.99
N ILE A 69 -9.36 -6.08 5.06
CA ILE A 69 -10.68 -6.61 5.38
C ILE A 69 -10.63 -8.12 5.26
N VAL A 70 -11.00 -8.81 6.33
CA VAL A 70 -11.08 -10.27 6.38
C VAL A 70 -12.53 -10.67 6.49
N VAL A 71 -12.98 -11.50 5.54
CA VAL A 71 -14.35 -11.99 5.47
C VAL A 71 -14.34 -13.49 5.76
N LYS A 72 -15.08 -13.92 6.78
CA LYS A 72 -15.26 -15.32 7.15
C LYS A 72 -16.64 -15.80 6.71
N LYS A 73 -16.66 -16.86 5.92
CA LYS A 73 -17.86 -17.61 5.55
C LYS A 73 -18.03 -18.79 6.52
N GLU A 74 -19.12 -19.53 6.40
CA GLU A 74 -19.35 -20.72 7.25
C GLU A 74 -18.27 -21.80 7.07
N ASP A 75 -17.73 -21.97 5.85
CA ASP A 75 -16.76 -23.05 5.55
C ASP A 75 -15.31 -22.59 5.24
N TYR A 76 -15.07 -21.30 4.95
CA TYR A 76 -13.76 -20.78 4.52
C TYR A 76 -13.55 -19.29 4.88
N SER A 77 -12.29 -18.87 5.05
CA SER A 77 -11.90 -17.47 5.27
C SER A 77 -11.21 -16.89 4.03
N SER A 78 -11.52 -15.64 3.68
CA SER A 78 -10.87 -14.90 2.59
C SER A 78 -10.39 -13.52 3.05
N ILE A 79 -9.24 -13.08 2.53
CA ILE A 79 -8.63 -11.79 2.83
C ILE A 79 -8.70 -10.93 1.57
N SER A 80 -9.16 -9.68 1.73
CA SER A 80 -9.10 -8.66 0.67
C SER A 80 -8.11 -7.56 1.08
N ASN A 81 -7.22 -7.19 0.15
CA ASN A 81 -6.25 -6.12 0.35
C ASN A 81 -6.96 -4.77 0.20
N VAL A 82 -6.91 -3.94 1.25
CA VAL A 82 -7.31 -2.53 1.19
C VAL A 82 -6.09 -1.69 0.83
#